data_AF-A0A496BAJ5-F1
#
_entry.id   AF-A0A496BAJ5-F1
#
_cell.length_a   1.000
_cell.length_b   1.000
_cell.length_c   1.000
_cell.angle_alpha   90.00
_cell.angle_beta   90.00
_cell.angle_gamma   90.00
#
_symmetry.space_group_name_H-M   'P 1'
#
loop_
_entity.id
_entity.type
_entity.pdbx_description
1 polymer ?
#
loop_
_entity_poly.entity_id
_entity_poly.type
_entity_poly.pdbx_seq_one_letter_code
_entity_poly.pdbx_strand_id
1 'polypeptide(L)'
;MINLEFYRMENGAYPRKPTITRKIRPALDPFEPHRVLFPVVLLGDVNGDGRSDLLVGKNWEELHVFLGIPGPELLAQTPEKITVAMPNDERNARLVNLNRDNKQDILIHHPSTTDPHRVILLTAQ
;
A
#
# COMPACT_ATOMS: atom_id res chain seq x y z
N MET A 1 -0.45 -15.88 3.69
CA MET A 1 -1.09 -15.36 2.46
C MET A 1 -2.29 -14.55 2.90
N ILE A 2 -2.43 -13.33 2.42
CA ILE A 2 -3.51 -12.42 2.80
C ILE A 2 -4.38 -12.18 1.57
N ASN A 3 -5.69 -12.23 1.74
CA ASN A 3 -6.64 -11.87 0.69
C ASN A 3 -7.13 -10.44 0.95
N LEU A 4 -6.88 -9.55 0.00
CA LEU A 4 -7.53 -8.24 -0.02
C LEU A 4 -8.80 -8.38 -0.85
N GLU A 5 -9.95 -8.19 -0.21
CA GLU A 5 -11.27 -8.33 -0.82
C GLU A 5 -11.86 -6.96 -1.09
N PHE A 6 -12.18 -6.69 -2.35
CA PHE A 6 -12.72 -5.40 -2.77
C PHE A 6 -14.19 -5.57 -3.10
N TYR A 7 -15.04 -4.78 -2.45
CA TYR A 7 -16.47 -4.73 -2.72
C TYR A 7 -16.76 -3.38 -3.37
N ARG A 8 -17.03 -3.36 -4.68
CA ARG A 8 -17.46 -2.14 -5.36
C ARG A 8 -18.98 -2.00 -5.19
N MET A 9 -19.41 -0.85 -4.68
CA MET A 9 -20.83 -0.51 -4.63
C MET A 9 -21.34 -0.24 -6.04
N GLU A 10 -22.48 -0.84 -6.38
CA GLU A 10 -23.20 -0.58 -7.63
C GLU A 10 -24.67 -0.33 -7.30
N ASN A 11 -25.26 0.72 -7.88
CA ASN A 11 -26.66 1.11 -7.64
C ASN A 11 -27.02 1.26 -6.15
N GLY A 12 -26.09 1.78 -5.34
CA GLY A 12 -26.31 2.03 -3.92
C GLY A 12 -26.17 0.81 -3.00
N ALA A 13 -25.75 -0.35 -3.50
CA ALA A 13 -25.55 -1.55 -2.69
C ALA A 13 -24.19 -2.20 -2.93
N TYR A 14 -23.60 -2.74 -1.87
CA TYR A 14 -22.44 -3.63 -1.99
C TYR A 14 -22.88 -5.05 -2.37
N PRO A 15 -22.12 -5.76 -3.21
CA PRO A 15 -22.38 -7.15 -3.53
C PRO A 15 -22.14 -8.05 -2.31
N ARG A 16 -22.78 -9.24 -2.30
CA ARG A 16 -22.56 -10.26 -1.25
C ARG A 16 -21.20 -10.96 -1.32
N LYS A 17 -20.49 -10.80 -2.44
CA LYS A 17 -19.18 -11.38 -2.71
C LYS A 17 -18.26 -10.26 -3.19
N PRO A 18 -16.94 -10.39 -2.98
CA PRO A 18 -16.01 -9.38 -3.46
C PRO A 18 -16.07 -9.29 -4.99
N THR A 19 -16.00 -8.06 -5.50
CA THR A 19 -15.85 -7.73 -6.92
C THR A 19 -14.53 -8.28 -7.45
N ILE A 20 -13.44 -8.09 -6.69
CA ILE A 20 -12.14 -8.71 -6.95
C ILE A 20 -11.51 -9.17 -5.64
N THR A 21 -10.66 -10.19 -5.72
CA THR A 21 -9.79 -10.61 -4.61
C THR A 21 -8.34 -10.53 -5.06
N ARG A 22 -7.55 -9.69 -4.39
CA ARG A 22 -6.11 -9.61 -4.60
C ARG A 22 -5.41 -10.46 -3.57
N LYS A 23 -4.72 -11.51 -4.01
CA LYS A 23 -3.89 -12.33 -3.12
C LYS A 23 -2.52 -11.68 -2.98
N ILE A 24 -2.16 -11.32 -1.77
CA ILE A 24 -0.81 -10.85 -1.46
C ILE A 24 -0.09 -11.92 -0.62
N ARG A 25 1.18 -12.13 -0.98
CA ARG A 25 2.08 -13.01 -0.24
C ARG A 25 3.22 -12.13 0.28
N PRO A 26 3.13 -11.60 1.51
CA PRO A 26 4.27 -10.97 2.15
C PRO A 26 5.46 -11.93 2.10
N ALA A 27 6.65 -11.42 1.79
CA ALA A 27 7.84 -12.24 1.95
C ALA A 27 8.03 -12.46 3.46
N LEU A 28 8.28 -13.71 3.84
CA LEU A 28 8.78 -14.01 5.18
C LEU A 28 10.29 -13.82 5.15
N ASP A 29 10.82 -13.20 6.20
CA ASP A 29 12.27 -13.19 6.41
C ASP A 29 12.70 -14.60 6.86
N PRO A 30 13.56 -15.31 6.10
CA PRO A 30 14.01 -16.64 6.47
C PRO A 30 14.89 -16.63 7.73
N PHE A 31 15.45 -15.48 8.11
CA PHE A 31 16.30 -15.32 9.29
C PHE A 31 15.52 -14.80 10.51
N GLU A 32 14.33 -14.23 10.31
CA GLU A 32 13.43 -13.77 11.38
C GLU A 32 12.00 -14.33 11.23
N PRO A 33 11.82 -15.66 11.27
CA PRO A 33 10.54 -16.31 10.95
C PRO A 33 9.39 -15.96 11.93
N HIS A 34 9.71 -15.43 13.11
CA HIS A 34 8.73 -14.99 14.10
C HIS A 34 8.22 -13.57 13.87
N ARG A 35 8.85 -12.80 12.98
CA ARG A 35 8.37 -11.48 12.59
C ARG A 35 7.37 -11.65 11.46
N VAL A 36 6.11 -11.76 11.84
CA VAL A 36 5.00 -11.72 10.89
C VAL A 36 4.90 -10.29 10.38
N LEU A 37 5.35 -10.05 9.15
CA LEU A 37 5.03 -8.81 8.44
C LEU A 37 3.52 -8.80 8.19
N PHE A 38 2.78 -8.03 9.00
CA PHE A 38 1.51 -7.51 8.53
C PHE A 38 1.87 -6.38 7.56
N PRO A 39 1.61 -6.54 6.25
CA PRO A 39 2.11 -5.58 5.27
C PRO A 39 1.42 -4.23 5.47
N VAL A 40 2.16 -3.16 5.20
CA VAL A 40 1.55 -1.85 4.92
C VAL A 40 0.55 -2.06 3.78
N VAL A 41 -0.69 -1.63 3.99
CA VAL A 41 -1.75 -1.59 2.96
C VAL A 41 -2.36 -0.20 3.00
N LEU A 42 -2.14 0.59 1.95
CA LEU A 42 -2.70 1.94 1.81
C LEU A 42 -3.51 2.03 0.52
N LEU A 43 -4.52 2.91 0.54
CA LEU A 43 -5.37 3.20 -0.61
C LEU A 43 -5.44 4.70 -0.83
N GLY A 44 -5.13 5.13 -2.05
CA GLY A 44 -5.43 6.48 -2.52
C GLY A 44 -4.66 6.87 -3.77
N ASP A 45 -4.94 8.07 -4.28
CA ASP A 45 -4.57 8.50 -5.63
C ASP A 45 -3.15 9.08 -5.66
N VAL A 46 -2.16 8.26 -6.01
CA VAL A 46 -0.74 8.65 -6.05
C VAL A 46 -0.30 9.11 -7.43
N ASN A 47 -1.02 8.73 -8.49
CA ASN A 47 -0.72 9.16 -9.85
C ASN A 47 -1.48 10.43 -10.30
N GLY A 48 -2.54 10.81 -9.57
CA GLY A 48 -3.38 11.99 -9.82
C GLY A 48 -4.49 11.77 -10.84
N ASP A 49 -4.91 10.53 -11.10
CA ASP A 49 -5.89 10.20 -12.15
C ASP A 49 -7.35 10.17 -11.65
N GLY A 50 -7.57 10.45 -10.36
CA GLY A 50 -8.86 10.46 -9.70
C GLY A 50 -9.33 9.08 -9.23
N ARG A 51 -8.55 8.01 -9.42
CA ARG A 51 -8.82 6.67 -8.89
C ARG A 51 -7.86 6.35 -7.75
N SER A 52 -8.34 5.60 -6.76
CA SER A 52 -7.45 5.13 -5.70
C SER A 52 -6.53 4.02 -6.22
N ASP A 53 -5.24 4.20 -5.98
CA ASP A 53 -4.22 3.18 -6.16
C ASP A 53 -4.09 2.33 -4.89
N LEU A 54 -3.59 1.11 -5.02
CA LEU A 54 -3.30 0.21 -3.91
C LEU A 54 -1.79 0.12 -3.69
N LEU A 55 -1.34 0.48 -2.49
CA LEU A 55 0.05 0.36 -2.07
C LEU A 55 0.19 -0.78 -1.07
N VAL A 56 1.12 -1.72 -1.33
CA VAL A 56 1.33 -2.90 -0.48
C VAL A 56 2.81 -3.11 -0.19
N GLY A 57 3.19 -3.13 1.09
CA GLY A 57 4.53 -3.56 1.50
C GLY A 57 4.76 -5.04 1.16
N LYS A 58 5.65 -5.33 0.22
CA LYS A 58 5.90 -6.68 -0.27
C LYS A 58 6.86 -7.47 0.63
N ASN A 59 7.87 -6.78 1.14
CA ASN A 59 8.88 -7.25 2.09
C ASN A 59 9.42 -6.03 2.84
N TRP A 60 10.50 -6.20 3.62
CA TRP A 60 11.09 -5.11 4.42
C TRP A 60 11.71 -3.96 3.62
N GLU A 61 11.93 -4.12 2.31
CA GLU A 61 12.67 -3.19 1.44
C GLU A 61 11.94 -2.88 0.12
N GLU A 62 10.68 -3.30 -0.03
CA GLU A 62 9.95 -3.16 -1.29
C GLU A 62 8.47 -2.81 -1.06
N LEU A 63 8.03 -1.73 -1.69
CA LEU A 63 6.65 -1.30 -1.80
C LEU A 63 6.13 -1.58 -3.22
N HIS A 64 4.98 -2.22 -3.34
CA HIS A 64 4.27 -2.40 -4.60
C HIS A 64 3.15 -1.37 -4.72
N VAL A 65 3.08 -0.67 -5.85
CA VAL A 65 1.99 0.25 -6.19
C VAL A 65 1.21 -0.32 -7.36
N PHE A 66 -0.05 -0.69 -7.12
CA PHE A 66 -0.98 -1.13 -8.15
C PHE A 66 -1.89 0.04 -8.52
N LEU A 67 -1.77 0.55 -9.74
CA LEU A 67 -2.55 1.69 -10.17
C LEU A 67 -4.05 1.36 -10.27
N GLY A 68 -4.90 2.30 -9.88
CA GLY A 68 -6.33 2.27 -10.07
C GLY A 68 -6.68 2.33 -11.55
N ILE A 69 -7.48 1.40 -12.03
CA ILE A 69 -7.91 1.34 -13.44
C ILE A 69 -9.44 1.36 -13.55
N PRO A 70 -10.00 1.91 -14.64
CA PRO A 70 -11.43 1.80 -14.88
C PRO A 70 -11.83 0.34 -15.12
N GLY A 71 -13.12 0.05 -14.94
CA GLY A 71 -13.67 -1.28 -15.22
C GLY A 71 -13.75 -2.19 -13.98
N PRO A 72 -14.23 -3.43 -14.15
CA PRO A 72 -14.44 -4.37 -13.04
C PRO A 72 -13.15 -4.83 -12.35
N GLU A 73 -12.00 -4.69 -12.99
CA GLU A 73 -10.70 -5.11 -12.47
C GLU A 73 -10.16 -4.22 -11.34
N LEU A 74 -10.63 -2.96 -11.23
CA LEU A 74 -10.28 -1.92 -10.24
C LEU A 74 -8.80 -1.52 -10.13
N LEU A 75 -7.87 -2.46 -10.28
CA LEU A 75 -6.44 -2.29 -10.06
C LEU A 75 -5.64 -2.99 -11.17
N ALA A 76 -4.55 -2.36 -11.61
CA ALA A 76 -3.62 -2.95 -12.54
C ALA A 76 -3.04 -4.28 -12.02
N GLN A 77 -2.78 -5.23 -12.93
CA GLN A 77 -2.22 -6.53 -12.57
C GLN A 77 -0.74 -6.44 -12.19
N THR A 78 0.03 -5.61 -12.88
CA THR A 78 1.46 -5.43 -12.61
C THR A 78 1.66 -4.23 -11.69
N PRO A 79 2.39 -4.37 -10.57
CA PRO A 79 2.74 -3.23 -9.73
C PRO A 79 3.95 -2.51 -10.29
N GLU A 80 4.02 -1.21 -10.03
CA GLU A 80 5.29 -0.52 -9.91
C GLU A 80 5.97 -0.96 -8.61
N LYS A 81 7.29 -1.16 -8.66
CA LYS A 81 8.08 -1.61 -7.51
C LYS A 81 9.00 -0.49 -7.08
N ILE A 82 8.88 -0.10 -5.81
CA ILE A 82 9.70 0.93 -5.21
C ILE A 82 10.58 0.27 -4.15
N THR A 83 11.90 0.38 -4.29
CA THR A 83 12.85 -0.05 -3.26
C THR A 83 12.86 0.98 -2.14
N VAL A 84 12.27 0.63 -1.01
CA VAL A 84 12.15 1.50 0.16
C VAL A 84 11.89 0.68 1.41
N ALA A 85 12.57 1.04 2.50
CA ALA A 85 12.45 0.36 3.78
C ALA A 85 11.02 0.49 4.36
N MET A 86 10.35 -0.64 4.55
CA MET A 86 9.05 -0.75 5.20
C MET A 86 9.18 -0.67 6.73
N PRO A 87 8.20 -0.05 7.40
CA PRO A 87 8.24 0.06 8.85
C PRO A 87 7.94 -1.30 9.50
N ASN A 88 8.47 -1.50 10.71
CA ASN A 88 8.21 -2.69 11.53
C ASN A 88 6.74 -2.84 11.97
N ASP A 89 5.97 -1.76 11.87
CA ASP A 89 4.56 -1.65 12.24
C ASP A 89 3.85 -0.92 11.10
N GLU A 90 2.84 -1.54 10.51
CA GLU A 90 2.12 -1.05 9.34
C GLU A 90 1.48 0.32 9.58
N ARG A 91 1.15 0.65 10.83
CA ARG A 91 0.51 1.91 11.22
C ARG A 91 1.44 3.12 11.09
N ASN A 92 2.73 2.88 10.89
CA ASN A 92 3.72 3.93 10.71
C ASN A 92 3.88 4.39 9.26
N ALA A 93 3.09 3.86 8.32
CA ALA A 93 2.98 4.40 6.97
C ALA A 93 1.63 5.11 6.78
N ARG A 94 1.63 6.25 6.09
CA ARG A 94 0.41 7.01 5.76
C ARG A 94 0.53 7.74 4.45
N LEU A 95 -0.62 8.04 3.84
CA LEU A 95 -0.75 8.91 2.68
C LEU A 95 -1.03 10.36 3.12
N VAL A 96 -0.43 11.32 2.44
CA VAL A 96 -0.56 12.76 2.72
C VAL A 96 -0.36 13.54 1.42
N ASN A 97 -1.14 14.59 1.16
CA ASN A 97 -0.86 15.54 0.08
C ASN A 97 0.04 16.66 0.62
N LEU A 98 1.35 16.44 0.63
CA LEU A 98 2.35 17.31 1.25
C LEU A 98 2.66 18.52 0.37
N ASN A 99 2.82 18.29 -0.93
CA ASN A 99 3.21 19.32 -1.91
C ASN A 99 2.01 20.10 -2.49
N ARG A 100 0.78 19.73 -2.14
CA ARG A 100 -0.49 20.35 -2.59
C ARG A 100 -0.74 20.22 -4.10
N ASP A 101 -0.27 19.16 -4.73
CA ASP A 101 -0.49 18.89 -6.16
C ASP A 101 -1.75 18.05 -6.46
N ASN A 102 -2.50 17.67 -5.41
CA ASN A 102 -3.67 16.78 -5.44
C ASN A 102 -3.37 15.29 -5.68
N LYS A 103 -2.09 14.92 -5.70
CA LYS A 103 -1.64 13.54 -5.59
C LYS A 103 -1.36 13.24 -4.11
N GLN A 104 -1.34 11.96 -3.79
CA GLN A 104 -0.98 11.50 -2.46
C GLN A 104 0.49 11.09 -2.41
N ASP A 105 1.23 11.73 -1.51
CA ASP A 105 2.58 11.36 -1.12
C ASP A 105 2.55 10.29 -0.03
N ILE A 106 3.67 9.61 0.18
CA ILE A 106 3.82 8.54 1.17
C ILE A 106 4.78 9.00 2.26
N LEU A 107 4.37 8.90 3.51
CA LEU A 107 5.22 9.12 4.68
C LEU A 107 5.36 7.84 5.48
N ILE A 108 6.61 7.41 5.72
CA ILE A 108 6.95 6.21 6.48
C ILE A 108 7.80 6.61 7.69
N HIS A 109 7.33 6.29 8.88
CA HIS A 109 8.06 6.51 10.13
C HIS A 109 8.73 5.20 10.60
N HIS A 110 10.00 5.31 10.96
CA HIS A 110 10.80 4.24 11.55
C HIS A 110 11.16 4.66 12.98
N PRO A 111 10.31 4.33 13.98
CA PRO A 111 10.63 4.61 15.37
C PRO A 111 11.77 3.70 15.86
N SER A 112 12.66 4.26 16.67
CA SER A 112 13.71 3.52 17.37
C SER A 112 13.85 4.04 18.79
N THR A 113 14.29 3.17 19.71
CA THR A 113 14.63 3.52 21.09
C THR A 113 16.13 3.61 21.32
N THR A 114 16.94 3.17 20.35
CA THR A 114 18.40 3.09 20.43
C THR A 114 19.12 3.93 19.37
N ASP A 115 18.42 4.24 18.28
CA ASP A 115 18.93 4.99 17.13
C ASP A 115 18.06 6.23 16.88
N PRO A 116 18.53 7.22 16.10
CA PRO A 116 17.68 8.31 15.66
C PRO A 116 16.43 7.79 14.92
N HIS A 117 15.28 8.38 15.23
CA HIS A 117 14.07 8.16 14.44
C HIS A 117 14.34 8.54 12.98
N ARG A 118 13.90 7.69 12.05
CA ARG A 118 14.00 7.97 10.61
C ARG A 118 12.60 8.18 10.04
N VAL A 119 12.46 9.18 9.17
CA VAL A 119 11.24 9.41 8.38
C VAL A 119 11.63 9.37 6.92
N ILE A 120 10.90 8.59 6.12
CA ILE A 120 11.03 8.54 4.67
C ILE A 120 9.80 9.23 4.08
N LEU A 121 10.02 10.12 3.12
CA LEU A 121 8.97 10.75 2.33
C LEU A 121 9.17 10.40 0.86
N LEU A 122 8.12 9.92 0.21
CA LEU A 122 8.07 9.71 -1.22
C LEU A 122 7.04 10.69 -1.77
N THR A 123 7.50 11.66 -2.55
CA THR A 123 6.63 12.68 -3.14
C THR A 123 6.21 12.28 -4.54
N ALA A 124 4.91 12.31 -4.83
CA ALA A 124 4.37 12.24 -6.17
C ALA A 124 4.55 13.60 -6.89
N GLN A 125 4.60 13.59 -8.22
CA GLN A 125 4.66 14.78 -9.09
C GLN A 125 3.82 14.54 -10.35
#